data_AF-A0A957QT88-F1
#
_entry.id   AF-A0A957QT88-F1
#
_cell.length_a   1.000
_cell.length_b   1.000
_cell.length_c   1.000
_cell.angle_alpha   90.00
_cell.angle_beta   90.00
_cell.angle_gamma   90.00
#
_symmetry.space_group_name_H-M   'P 1'
#
loop_
_entity.id
_entity.type
_entity.pdbx_description
1 polymer ?
#
loop_
_entity_poly.entity_id
_entity_poly.type
_entity_poly.pdbx_seq_one_letter_code
_entity_poly.pdbx_strand_id
1 'polypeptide(L)' 'MSVAVKQPTEIEAKFAVVDPSVLETLARERSPVAGYRFGPVARKVVRDVYLDTADYRLLRHGYQVRVRT' A
#
# COMPACT_ATOMS: atom_id res chain seq x y z
N MET A 1 -0.21 0.73 35.27
CA MET A 1 -1.07 1.28 34.20
C MET A 1 -0.29 1.19 32.89
N SER A 2 -0.70 0.34 31.95
CA SER A 2 -0.05 0.24 30.64
C SER A 2 -0.52 1.38 29.75
N VAL A 3 0.40 2.21 29.27
CA VAL A 3 0.09 3.20 28.24
C VAL A 3 -0.23 2.43 26.96
N ALA A 4 -1.47 2.48 26.49
CA ALA A 4 -1.85 1.91 25.21
C ALA A 4 -1.06 2.66 24.12
N VAL A 5 -0.07 1.99 23.52
CA VAL A 5 0.64 2.51 22.35
C VAL A 5 -0.39 2.57 21.24
N LYS A 6 -0.77 3.79 20.83
CA LYS A 6 -1.67 4.00 19.71
C LYS A 6 -0.99 3.44 18.46
N GLN A 7 -1.54 2.35 17.92
CA GLN A 7 -1.07 1.76 16.67
C GLN A 7 -1.14 2.82 15.56
N PRO A 8 -0.12 2.93 14.69
CA PRO A 8 -0.16 3.88 13.59
C PRO A 8 -1.31 3.56 12.64
N THR A 9 -2.03 4.58 12.21
CA THR A 9 -3.07 4.46 11.18
C THR A 9 -2.43 4.73 9.82
N GLU A 10 -2.50 3.76 8.92
CA GLU A 10 -2.15 3.97 7.52
C GLU A 10 -3.29 4.74 6.82
N ILE A 11 -2.92 5.80 6.08
CA ILE A 11 -3.84 6.57 5.24
C ILE A 11 -3.32 6.47 3.81
N GLU A 12 -4.14 5.96 2.90
CA GLU A 12 -3.77 5.73 1.50
C GLU A 12 -4.84 6.29 0.55
N ALA A 13 -4.40 6.92 -0.54
CA ALA A 13 -5.25 7.29 -1.67
C ALA A 13 -4.99 6.33 -2.84
N LYS A 14 -6.01 5.58 -3.25
CA LYS A 14 -5.94 4.62 -4.37
C LYS A 14 -6.71 5.15 -5.57
N PHE A 15 -6.05 5.17 -6.72
CA PHE A 15 -6.64 5.61 -7.99
C PHE A 15 -6.59 4.47 -9.01
N ALA A 16 -7.66 4.31 -9.78
CA ALA A 16 -7.64 3.44 -10.96
C ALA A 16 -6.89 4.16 -12.08
N VAL A 17 -5.87 3.52 -12.66
CA VAL A 17 -5.10 4.04 -13.78
C VAL A 17 -5.37 3.16 -14.99
N VAL A 18 -6.13 3.68 -15.95
CA VAL A 18 -6.57 2.93 -17.14
C VAL A 18 -5.47 2.84 -18.18
N ASP A 19 -4.70 3.93 -18.35
CA ASP A 19 -3.57 3.99 -19.28
C ASP A 19 -2.24 3.94 -18.48
N PRO A 20 -1.45 2.86 -18.61
CA PRO A 20 -0.15 2.74 -17.94
C PRO A 20 0.83 3.87 -18.27
N SER A 21 0.70 4.53 -19.43
CA SER A 21 1.57 5.64 -19.84
C SER A 21 1.51 6.85 -18.87
N VAL A 22 0.41 6.98 -18.14
CA VAL A 22 0.23 8.00 -17.09
C VAL A 22 1.27 7.84 -15.98
N LEU A 23 1.58 6.61 -15.58
CA LEU A 23 2.59 6.36 -14.55
C LEU A 23 3.99 6.77 -15.00
N GLU A 24 4.31 6.57 -16.28
CA GLU A 24 5.59 7.01 -16.85
C GLU A 24 5.70 8.54 -16.86
N THR A 25 4.61 9.22 -17.23
CA THR A 25 4.54 10.70 -17.23
C THR A 25 4.75 11.24 -15.82
N LEU A 26 4.00 10.73 -14.83
CA LEU A 26 4.13 11.14 -13.43
C LEU A 26 5.53 10.85 -12.85
N ALA A 27 6.12 9.71 -13.20
CA ALA A 27 7.46 9.34 -12.79
C ALA A 27 8.55 10.26 -13.38
N ARG A 28 8.31 10.85 -14.56
CA ARG A 28 9.22 11.83 -15.18
C ARG A 28 9.07 13.23 -14.60
N GLU A 29 7.84 13.69 -14.39
CA GLU A 29 7.56 15.02 -13.83
C GLU A 29 8.07 15.15 -12.39
N ARG A 30 7.94 14.08 -11.59
CA ARG A 30 8.41 14.01 -10.19
C ARG A 30 7.95 15.19 -9.33
N SER A 31 6.78 15.76 -9.62
CA SER A 31 6.22 16.93 -8.92
C SER A 31 5.92 16.59 -7.46
N PRO A 32 6.74 17.06 -6.49
CA PRO A 32 6.58 16.68 -5.10
C PRO A 32 5.28 17.25 -4.51
N VAL A 33 4.62 16.45 -3.67
CA VAL A 33 3.58 16.96 -2.77
C VAL A 33 4.25 17.77 -1.66
N ALA A 34 3.69 18.92 -1.29
CA ALA A 34 4.29 19.90 -0.38
C ALA A 34 4.99 19.26 0.84
N GLY A 35 6.32 19.46 0.94
CA GLY A 35 7.15 18.95 2.04
C GLY A 35 7.75 17.55 1.82
N TYR A 36 7.34 16.83 0.78
CA TYR A 36 7.82 15.49 0.47
C TYR A 36 8.74 15.47 -0.74
N ARG A 37 9.60 14.46 -0.85
CA ARG A 37 10.43 14.20 -2.04
C ARG A 37 10.22 12.77 -2.48
N PHE A 38 10.13 12.55 -3.79
CA PHE A 38 10.14 11.19 -4.33
C PHE A 38 11.54 10.58 -4.23
N GLY A 39 11.59 9.30 -3.87
CA GLY A 39 12.79 8.50 -4.04
C GLY A 39 13.11 8.23 -5.52
N PRO A 40 14.13 7.42 -5.82
CA PRO A 40 14.39 6.92 -7.17
C PRO A 40 13.17 6.18 -7.73
N VAL A 41 12.91 6.36 -9.03
CA VAL A 41 11.91 5.56 -9.73
C VAL A 41 12.41 4.12 -9.78
N ALA A 42 11.60 3.19 -9.29
CA ALA A 42 11.92 1.78 -9.28
C ALA A 42 10.71 0.96 -9.72
N ARG A 43 10.96 -0.10 -10.48
CA ARG A 43 9.97 -1.13 -10.77
C ARG A 43 10.22 -2.30 -9.83
N LYS A 44 9.26 -2.59 -8.95
CA LYS A 44 9.29 -3.77 -8.08
C LYS A 44 8.21 -4.75 -8.52
N VAL A 45 8.57 -6.03 -8.64
CA VAL A 45 7.58 -7.11 -8.69
C VAL A 45 7.23 -7.45 -7.24
N VAL A 46 5.94 -7.38 -6.92
CA VAL A 46 5.41 -7.67 -5.59
C VAL A 46 4.53 -8.89 -5.69
N ARG A 47 4.78 -9.90 -4.86
CA ARG A 47 3.93 -11.09 -4.75
C ARG A 47 3.35 -11.17 -3.35
N ASP A 48 2.02 -11.18 -3.28
CA ASP A 48 1.28 -11.37 -2.04
C ASP A 48 0.70 -12.78 -1.95
N VAL A 49 0.93 -13.44 -0.81
CA VAL A 49 0.23 -14.66 -0.40
C VAL A 49 -0.69 -14.29 0.76
N TYR A 50 -1.99 -14.42 0.53
CA TYR A 50 -3.00 -14.15 1.56
C TYR A 50 -3.26 -15.40 2.39
N LEU A 51 -3.31 -15.21 3.70
CA LEU A 51 -3.56 -16.27 4.67
C LEU A 51 -4.88 -15.97 5.39
N ASP A 52 -5.70 -16.99 5.53
CA ASP A 52 -6.92 -16.95 6.33
C ASP A 52 -7.18 -18.35 6.92
N THR A 53 -8.14 -18.45 7.83
CA THR A 53 -8.66 -19.74 8.28
C THR A 53 -9.53 -20.36 7.18
N ALA A 54 -9.76 -21.68 7.25
CA ALA A 54 -10.58 -22.39 6.27
C ALA A 54 -12.02 -21.84 6.16
N ASP A 55 -12.53 -21.20 7.22
CA ASP A 55 -13.84 -20.56 7.30
C ASP A 55 -13.82 -19.04 6.97
N TYR A 56 -12.68 -18.50 6.52
CA TYR A 56 -12.48 -17.08 6.16
C TYR A 56 -12.75 -16.11 7.31
N ARG A 57 -12.35 -16.48 8.52
CA ARG A 57 -12.69 -15.72 9.73
C ARG A 57 -12.05 -14.32 9.71
N LEU A 58 -10.80 -14.20 9.26
CA LEU A 58 -10.12 -12.91 9.23
C LEU A 58 -10.84 -11.95 8.28
N LEU A 59 -11.13 -12.40 7.06
CA LEU A 59 -11.85 -11.60 6.07
C LEU A 59 -13.22 -11.14 6.56
N ARG A 60 -14.01 -12.04 7.18
CA ARG A 60 -15.34 -11.71 7.71
C ARG A 60 -15.30 -10.63 8.80
N HIS A 61 -14.18 -10.50 9.49
CA HIS A 61 -13.97 -9.46 10.49
C HIS A 61 -13.19 -8.25 9.96
N GLY A 62 -12.99 -8.16 8.63
CA GLY A 62 -12.32 -7.03 7.99
C GLY A 62 -10.80 -7.05 8.11
N TYR A 63 -10.21 -8.18 8.52
CA TYR A 63 -8.76 -8.35 8.63
C TYR A 63 -8.19 -9.05 7.40
N GLN A 64 -6.94 -8.73 7.08
CA GLN A 64 -6.17 -9.41 6.05
C GLN A 64 -4.77 -9.71 6.58
N VAL A 65 -4.31 -10.94 6.40
CA VAL A 65 -2.92 -11.32 6.67
C VAL A 65 -2.27 -11.65 5.33
N ARG A 66 -1.14 -11.00 5.05
CA ARG A 66 -0.36 -11.24 3.83
C ARG A 66 1.11 -11.47 4.15
N VAL A 67 1.71 -12.41 3.42
CA VAL A 67 3.17 -12.56 3.28
C VAL A 67 3.56 -11.99 1.93
N ARG A 68 4.47 -11.01 1.92
CA ARG A 68 4.88 -10.26 0.72
C ARG A 68 6.36 -10.48 0.43
N THR A 69 6.70 -10.79 -0.82
CA THR A 69 8.07 -10.76 -1.36
C THR A 69 8.19 -9.69 -2.42
#